data_AF-F2I036-F1
#
_entry.id   AF-F2I036-F1
#
_cell.length_a   1.000
_cell.length_b   1.000
_cell.length_c   1.000
_cell.angle_alpha   90.00
_cell.angle_beta   90.00
_cell.angle_gamma   90.00
#
_symmetry.space_group_name_H-M   'P 1'
#
loop_
_entity.id
_entity.type
_entity.pdbx_description
1 polymer ?
#
loop_
_entity_poly.entity_id
_entity_poly.type
_entity_poly.pdbx_seq_one_letter_code
_entity_poly.pdbx_strand_id
1 'polypeptide(L)'
;MESLDKKKILLIISGGISAYKTLDLIRNLKKRECEIKTILTESAKEFVTSLSITSLSQNKVYENHFDVNNELEMDHITLSRWSDIILIAPTTANLLSRLANGSADDFISTVVSASNKDIFLVPAMNVEMWNKPATKENIKKLHSYNYKFIGPDSGDLACGEVGEGKMSSINEIEKTLELYFIKKNNSFKNKKVLVTAGPTKEYIDPIRYISNESSGKQGYEIAKKLLDAGFDTTLVTGPTNINYPKELKVIKVIAAEEMLQACQKLLPVNIAICTAAVVDFSPEYKKEKLKKITLLIMI
;
A
#
# COMPACT_ATOMS: atom_id res chain seq x y z
N MET A 1 -16.33 3.65 3.95
CA MET A 1 -15.80 2.29 4.14
C MET A 1 -14.91 2.35 5.36
N GLU A 2 -15.33 1.74 6.46
CA GLU A 2 -14.88 2.02 7.83
C GLU A 2 -13.69 1.14 8.28
N SER A 3 -12.81 0.73 7.36
CA SER A 3 -11.86 -0.37 7.63
C SER A 3 -10.78 -0.04 8.67
N LEU A 4 -10.40 1.24 8.77
CA LEU A 4 -9.48 1.73 9.80
C LEU A 4 -10.22 2.20 11.05
N ASP A 5 -11.54 2.32 11.00
CA ASP A 5 -12.30 2.96 12.07
C ASP A 5 -12.35 2.04 13.31
N LYS A 6 -12.33 2.65 14.50
CA LYS A 6 -12.37 1.94 15.79
C LYS A 6 -11.23 0.93 16.02
N LYS A 7 -10.11 1.06 15.31
CA LYS A 7 -8.92 0.21 15.51
C LYS A 7 -8.12 0.67 16.71
N LYS A 8 -7.50 -0.30 17.39
CA LYS A 8 -6.59 -0.08 18.52
C LYS A 8 -5.16 -0.05 18.03
N ILE A 9 -4.52 1.11 18.07
CA ILE A 9 -3.17 1.31 17.55
C ILE A 9 -2.23 1.61 18.71
N LEU A 10 -1.21 0.77 18.89
CA LEU A 10 -0.08 1.11 19.75
C LEU A 10 0.92 1.92 18.93
N LEU A 11 1.01 3.22 19.21
CA LEU A 11 1.92 4.14 18.54
C LEU A 11 3.22 4.28 19.34
N ILE A 12 4.35 3.94 18.75
CA ILE A 12 5.67 4.11 19.35
C ILE A 12 6.37 5.27 18.65
N ILE A 13 6.72 6.31 19.39
CA ILE A 13 7.33 7.53 18.86
C ILE A 13 8.80 7.57 19.27
N SER A 14 9.70 7.56 18.29
CA SER A 14 11.14 7.68 18.51
C SER A 14 11.68 9.09 18.20
N GLY A 15 12.83 9.44 18.79
CA GLY A 15 13.41 10.78 18.72
C GLY A 15 14.04 11.13 17.37
N GLY A 16 13.26 11.73 16.49
CA GLY A 16 13.73 12.37 15.27
C GLY A 16 12.87 13.58 14.93
N ILE A 17 13.39 14.48 14.09
CA ILE A 17 12.71 15.75 13.76
C ILE A 17 11.28 15.54 13.26
N SER A 18 10.96 14.42 12.59
CA SER A 18 9.62 14.15 12.09
C SER A 18 8.63 13.68 13.17
N ALA A 19 9.03 13.56 14.44
CA ALA A 19 8.15 13.19 15.53
C ALA A 19 6.95 14.15 15.68
N TYR A 20 7.10 15.45 15.39
CA TYR A 20 5.97 16.39 15.44
C TYR A 20 4.83 15.99 14.48
N LYS A 21 5.13 15.35 13.35
CA LYS A 21 4.12 14.91 12.37
C LYS A 21 3.17 13.86 12.95
N THR A 22 3.60 13.15 13.99
CA THR A 22 2.77 12.15 14.67
C THR A 22 1.59 12.78 15.40
N LEU A 23 1.67 14.06 15.79
CA LEU A 23 0.55 14.78 16.41
C LEU A 23 -0.62 14.90 15.45
N ASP A 24 -0.35 15.26 14.19
CA ASP A 24 -1.37 15.30 13.13
C ASP A 24 -1.91 13.90 12.81
N LEU A 25 -1.04 12.88 12.78
CA LEU A 25 -1.46 11.49 12.60
C LEU A 25 -2.42 11.03 13.71
N ILE A 26 -2.10 11.30 14.98
CA ILE A 26 -2.97 10.98 16.13
C ILE A 26 -4.32 11.68 15.95
N ARG A 27 -4.32 12.98 15.61
CA ARG A 27 -5.54 13.75 15.41
C ARG A 27 -6.42 13.15 14.31
N ASN A 28 -5.84 12.75 13.19
CA ASN A 28 -6.59 12.17 12.08
C ASN A 28 -7.13 10.77 12.41
N LEU A 29 -6.32 9.91 13.03
CA LEU A 29 -6.76 8.59 13.47
C LEU A 29 -7.88 8.68 14.51
N LYS A 30 -7.82 9.67 15.41
CA LYS A 30 -8.90 9.94 16.39
C LYS A 30 -10.21 10.39 15.73
N LYS A 31 -10.16 11.13 14.61
CA LYS A 31 -11.38 11.45 13.82
C LYS A 31 -12.04 10.20 13.23
N ARG A 32 -11.27 9.12 13.07
CA ARG A 32 -11.76 7.79 12.65
C ARG A 32 -12.09 6.89 13.85
N GLU A 33 -12.29 7.48 15.03
CA GLU A 33 -12.60 6.77 16.28
C GLU A 33 -11.57 5.71 16.68
N CYS A 34 -10.34 5.76 16.15
CA CYS A 34 -9.28 4.85 16.59
C CYS A 34 -8.93 5.11 18.06
N GLU A 35 -8.69 4.05 18.82
CA GLU A 35 -8.08 4.17 20.14
C GLU A 35 -6.56 4.09 19.99
N ILE A 36 -5.85 5.02 20.62
CA ILE A 36 -4.40 5.15 20.46
C ILE A 36 -3.77 5.19 21.84
N LYS A 37 -2.91 4.22 22.13
CA LYS A 37 -1.98 4.28 23.26
C LYS A 37 -0.59 4.52 22.71
N THR A 38 0.22 5.30 23.43
CA THR A 38 1.51 5.76 22.91
C THR A 38 2.66 5.35 23.83
N ILE A 39 3.79 4.94 23.28
CA ILE A 39 5.06 4.82 24.00
C ILE A 39 6.05 5.84 23.43
N LEU A 40 6.66 6.67 24.29
CA LEU A 40 7.68 7.64 23.93
C LEU A 40 9.07 7.13 24.31
N THR A 41 10.02 7.18 23.38
CA THR A 41 11.45 7.13 23.75
C THR A 41 11.84 8.41 24.48
N GLU A 42 12.87 8.37 25.33
CA GLU A 42 13.40 9.58 25.98
C GLU A 42 13.76 10.67 24.96
N SER A 43 14.43 10.32 23.86
CA SER A 43 14.78 11.28 22.81
C SER A 43 13.59 11.85 22.03
N ALA A 44 12.41 11.22 22.09
CA ALA A 44 11.20 11.75 21.46
C ALA A 44 10.59 12.90 22.27
N LYS A 45 10.82 12.94 23.59
CA LYS A 45 10.31 13.99 24.48
C LYS A 45 10.88 15.38 24.14
N GLU A 46 12.06 15.40 23.52
CA GLU A 46 12.70 16.63 23.01
C GLU A 46 11.98 17.23 21.78
N PHE A 47 11.17 16.44 21.07
CA PHE A 47 10.45 16.88 19.88
C PHE A 47 8.94 17.02 20.09
N VAL A 48 8.36 16.18 20.96
CA VAL A 48 6.93 16.17 21.28
C VAL A 48 6.70 15.88 22.75
N THR A 49 5.72 16.53 23.37
CA THR A 49 5.45 16.37 24.81
C THR A 49 4.37 15.33 25.07
N SER A 50 4.47 14.62 26.21
CA SER A 50 3.44 13.70 26.69
C SER A 50 2.07 14.41 26.84
N LEU A 51 2.06 15.69 27.21
CA LEU A 51 0.83 16.49 27.34
C LEU A 51 0.12 16.69 25.99
N SER A 52 0.85 17.04 24.93
CA SER A 52 0.27 17.20 23.59
C SER A 52 -0.31 15.89 23.08
N ILE A 53 0.41 14.78 23.27
CA ILE A 53 -0.04 13.45 22.87
C ILE A 53 -1.28 13.02 23.67
N THR A 54 -1.27 13.20 24.99
CA THR A 54 -2.41 12.85 25.86
C THR A 54 -3.65 13.66 25.46
N SER A 55 -3.50 14.96 25.19
CA SER A 55 -4.60 15.83 24.78
C SER A 55 -5.24 15.40 23.46
N LEU A 56 -4.43 14.95 22.50
CA LEU A 56 -4.91 14.51 21.19
C LEU A 56 -5.47 13.07 21.22
N SER A 57 -4.76 12.14 21.86
CA SER A 57 -5.14 10.72 21.90
C SER A 57 -6.24 10.40 22.92
N GLN A 58 -6.38 11.25 23.95
CA GLN A 58 -7.25 11.03 25.12
C GLN A 58 -6.97 9.69 25.82
N ASN A 59 -5.69 9.30 25.89
CA ASN A 59 -5.25 8.01 26.42
C ASN A 59 -3.89 8.11 27.12
N LYS A 60 -3.55 7.08 27.91
CA LYS A 60 -2.26 6.97 28.63
C LYS A 60 -1.10 6.98 27.63
N VAL A 61 -0.10 7.79 27.95
CA VAL A 61 1.21 7.83 27.31
C VAL A 61 2.21 7.15 28.23
N TYR A 62 2.86 6.11 27.72
CA TYR A 62 3.85 5.33 28.43
C TYR A 62 5.24 5.85 28.07
N GLU A 63 6.15 5.71 29.00
CA GLU A 63 7.54 6.07 28.81
C GLU A 63 8.37 4.82 28.58
N ASN A 64 9.47 4.96 27.84
CA ASN A 64 10.33 3.84 27.48
C ASN A 64 11.33 3.49 28.59
N HIS A 65 10.83 3.21 29.79
CA HIS A 65 11.62 2.75 30.92
C HIS A 65 10.81 1.72 31.72
N PHE A 66 11.51 0.83 32.43
CA PHE A 66 10.87 -0.10 33.35
C PHE A 66 10.46 0.66 34.61
N ASP A 67 9.16 0.85 34.79
CA ASP A 67 8.57 1.35 36.04
C ASP A 67 8.00 0.17 36.80
N VAL A 68 8.30 0.08 38.09
CA VAL A 68 7.78 -0.96 39.00
C VAL A 68 6.25 -1.03 38.93
N ASN A 69 5.58 0.11 38.79
CA ASN A 69 4.12 0.14 38.67
C ASN A 69 3.62 -0.45 37.35
N ASN A 70 4.29 -0.17 36.23
CA ASN A 70 3.94 -0.72 34.92
C ASN A 70 4.26 -2.22 34.82
N GLU A 71 5.34 -2.68 35.47
CA GLU A 71 5.72 -4.10 35.52
C GLU A 71 4.75 -4.93 36.39
N LEU A 72 4.22 -4.36 37.48
CA LEU A 72 3.18 -5.02 38.28
C LEU A 72 1.89 -5.27 37.47
N GLU A 73 1.57 -4.41 36.50
CA GLU A 73 0.44 -4.57 35.59
C GLU A 73 0.78 -5.40 34.33
N MET A 74 2.03 -5.88 34.22
CA MET A 74 2.58 -6.54 33.04
C MET A 74 2.28 -5.75 31.75
N ASP A 75 2.49 -4.43 31.79
CA ASP A 75 2.04 -3.51 30.75
C ASP A 75 2.58 -3.87 29.35
N HIS A 76 3.77 -4.47 29.25
CA HIS A 76 4.33 -4.89 27.97
C HIS A 76 3.50 -5.97 27.26
N ILE A 77 2.92 -6.91 28.01
CA ILE A 77 1.99 -7.93 27.49
C ILE A 77 0.62 -7.31 27.24
N THR A 78 0.13 -6.51 28.18
CA THR A 78 -1.20 -5.90 28.11
C THR A 78 -1.34 -4.97 26.91
N LEU A 79 -0.34 -4.13 26.64
CA LEU A 79 -0.30 -3.25 25.49
C LEU A 79 -0.26 -4.01 24.16
N SER A 80 0.61 -5.03 24.08
CA SER A 80 0.67 -5.88 22.89
C SER A 80 -0.70 -6.50 22.60
N ARG A 81 -1.31 -7.17 23.60
CA ARG A 81 -2.61 -7.84 23.45
C ARG A 81 -3.73 -6.87 23.08
N TRP A 82 -3.75 -5.69 23.69
CA TRP A 82 -4.75 -4.64 23.47
C TRP A 82 -4.75 -4.12 22.04
N SER A 83 -3.58 -4.03 21.39
CA SER A 83 -3.45 -3.44 20.06
C SER A 83 -3.86 -4.38 18.93
N ASP A 84 -4.43 -3.84 17.85
CA ASP A 84 -4.65 -4.54 16.58
C ASP A 84 -3.37 -4.58 15.73
N ILE A 85 -2.56 -3.52 15.82
CA ILE A 85 -1.25 -3.33 15.19
C ILE A 85 -0.33 -2.51 16.10
N ILE A 86 0.98 -2.62 15.88
CA ILE A 86 1.99 -1.72 16.44
C ILE A 86 2.53 -0.85 15.30
N LEU A 87 2.53 0.48 15.49
CA LEU A 87 3.06 1.45 14.54
C LEU A 87 4.21 2.21 15.17
N ILE A 88 5.39 2.17 14.57
CA ILE A 88 6.57 2.88 15.02
C ILE A 88 6.84 4.07 14.09
N ALA A 89 6.53 5.28 14.56
CA ALA A 89 6.54 6.47 13.73
C ALA A 89 7.05 7.70 14.53
N PRO A 90 8.15 8.35 14.11
CA PRO A 90 9.13 7.82 13.16
C PRO A 90 9.89 6.63 13.74
N THR A 91 10.42 5.77 12.87
CA THR A 91 11.45 4.77 13.21
C THR A 91 12.83 5.34 12.86
N THR A 92 13.57 5.77 13.87
CA THR A 92 14.96 6.24 13.72
C THR A 92 15.91 5.09 13.40
N ALA A 93 17.10 5.39 12.85
CA ALA A 93 18.13 4.38 12.58
C ALA A 93 18.55 3.60 13.84
N ASN A 94 18.59 4.27 15.00
CA ASN A 94 18.92 3.63 16.27
C ASN A 94 17.89 2.58 16.68
N LEU A 95 16.59 2.95 16.67
CA LEU A 95 15.53 2.00 16.99
C LEU A 95 15.46 0.86 15.97
N LEU A 96 15.62 1.18 14.68
CA LEU A 96 15.69 0.19 13.61
C LEU A 96 16.80 -0.84 13.84
N SER A 97 17.99 -0.39 14.25
CA SER A 97 19.12 -1.27 14.58
C SER A 97 18.83 -2.19 15.77
N ARG A 98 18.24 -1.66 16.83
CA ARG A 98 17.90 -2.45 18.04
C ARG A 98 16.88 -3.54 17.74
N LEU A 99 15.84 -3.19 16.96
CA LEU A 99 14.83 -4.17 16.52
C LEU A 99 15.44 -5.25 15.61
N ALA A 100 16.33 -4.88 14.68
CA ALA A 100 16.97 -5.82 13.78
C ALA A 100 17.89 -6.83 14.49
N ASN A 101 18.42 -6.45 15.66
CA ASN A 101 19.28 -7.31 16.49
C ASN A 101 18.50 -8.07 17.57
N GLY A 102 17.17 -7.92 17.65
CA GLY A 102 16.35 -8.61 18.64
C GLY A 102 16.65 -8.21 20.08
N SER A 103 17.07 -6.95 20.32
CA SER A 103 17.27 -6.43 21.68
C SER A 103 15.96 -6.45 22.48
N ALA A 104 16.06 -6.60 23.79
CA ALA A 104 14.94 -6.53 24.75
C ALA A 104 15.39 -5.82 26.04
N ASP A 105 16.18 -4.76 25.89
CA ASP A 105 16.85 -4.01 26.94
C ASP A 105 16.06 -2.78 27.42
N ASP A 106 14.93 -2.46 26.78
CA ASP A 106 13.99 -1.44 27.23
C ASP A 106 12.53 -1.86 27.03
N PHE A 107 11.61 -1.01 27.49
CA PHE A 107 10.19 -1.28 27.44
C PHE A 107 9.67 -1.47 26.01
N ILE A 108 10.05 -0.60 25.07
CA ILE A 108 9.65 -0.68 23.65
C ILE A 108 10.10 -2.00 23.02
N SER A 109 11.37 -2.34 23.15
CA SER A 109 11.95 -3.53 22.55
C SER A 109 11.39 -4.81 23.17
N THR A 110 11.06 -4.78 24.46
CA THR A 110 10.35 -5.85 25.16
C THR A 110 8.92 -6.02 24.67
N VAL A 111 8.14 -4.93 24.56
CA VAL A 111 6.78 -4.94 24.00
C VAL A 111 6.77 -5.52 22.59
N VAL A 112 7.69 -5.05 21.74
CA VAL A 112 7.79 -5.49 20.35
C VAL A 112 8.17 -6.97 20.27
N SER A 113 9.15 -7.42 21.05
CA SER A 113 9.60 -8.81 21.06
C SER A 113 8.53 -9.78 21.61
N ALA A 114 7.74 -9.34 22.59
CA ALA A 114 6.65 -10.12 23.16
C ALA A 114 5.38 -10.13 22.29
N SER A 115 5.33 -9.32 21.23
CA SER A 115 4.12 -9.11 20.45
C SER A 115 3.93 -10.11 19.32
N ASN A 116 2.70 -10.61 19.17
CA ASN A 116 2.26 -11.39 18.01
C ASN A 116 1.50 -10.54 16.98
N LYS A 117 1.53 -9.21 17.11
CA LYS A 117 0.84 -8.28 16.22
C LYS A 117 1.72 -7.91 15.03
N ASP A 118 1.09 -7.50 13.93
CA ASP A 118 1.82 -6.93 12.81
C ASP A 118 2.42 -5.57 13.20
N ILE A 119 3.72 -5.41 12.92
CA ILE A 119 4.49 -4.21 13.26
C ILE A 119 4.80 -3.43 11.99
N PHE A 120 4.44 -2.15 11.99
CA PHE A 120 4.71 -1.19 10.93
C PHE A 120 5.81 -0.23 11.37
N LEU A 121 6.84 -0.10 10.55
CA LEU A 121 7.93 0.85 10.71
C LEU A 121 7.75 1.98 9.70
N VAL A 122 7.81 3.22 10.17
CA VAL A 122 7.81 4.42 9.32
C VAL A 122 9.18 5.09 9.44
N PRO A 123 10.17 4.70 8.62
CA PRO A 123 11.54 5.19 8.78
C PRO A 123 11.65 6.69 8.55
N ALA A 124 12.51 7.34 9.34
CA ALA A 124 12.86 8.73 9.13
C ALA A 124 14.29 9.00 9.60
N MET A 125 15.17 9.34 8.66
CA MET A 125 16.58 9.63 8.95
C MET A 125 17.23 10.38 7.79
N ASN A 126 18.42 10.93 8.02
CA ASN A 126 19.23 11.54 6.98
C ASN A 126 19.56 10.53 5.84
N VAL A 127 19.74 11.01 4.61
CA VAL A 127 20.01 10.17 3.42
C VAL A 127 21.27 9.32 3.57
N GLU A 128 22.33 9.86 4.16
CA GLU A 128 23.57 9.12 4.42
C GLU A 128 23.36 8.01 5.44
N MET A 129 22.55 8.27 6.48
CA MET A 129 22.17 7.26 7.46
C MET A 129 21.34 6.15 6.82
N TRP A 130 20.40 6.51 5.95
CA TRP A 130 19.56 5.57 5.21
C TRP A 130 20.40 4.69 4.26
N ASN A 131 21.42 5.27 3.64
CA ASN A 131 22.31 4.60 2.69
C ASN A 131 23.46 3.82 3.32
N LYS A 132 23.66 3.91 4.65
CA LYS A 132 24.70 3.10 5.31
C LYS A 132 24.45 1.60 5.11
N PRO A 133 25.51 0.80 4.84
CA PRO A 133 25.40 -0.65 4.71
C PRO A 133 24.73 -1.32 5.92
N ALA A 134 25.06 -0.89 7.14
CA ALA A 134 24.45 -1.40 8.37
C ALA A 134 22.93 -1.18 8.40
N THR A 135 22.45 0.01 8.02
CA THR A 135 21.02 0.31 7.92
C THR A 135 20.33 -0.58 6.89
N LYS A 136 20.93 -0.73 5.70
CA LYS A 136 20.40 -1.61 4.65
C LYS A 136 20.35 -3.08 5.08
N GLU A 137 21.35 -3.55 5.82
CA GLU A 137 21.35 -4.92 6.38
C GLU A 137 20.25 -5.09 7.43
N ASN A 138 20.09 -4.13 8.33
CA ASN A 138 19.03 -4.15 9.33
C ASN A 138 17.62 -4.16 8.70
N ILE A 139 17.41 -3.39 7.63
CA ILE A 139 16.15 -3.41 6.87
C ILE A 139 15.89 -4.80 6.29
N LYS A 140 16.91 -5.44 5.69
CA LYS A 140 16.78 -6.81 5.16
C LYS A 140 16.41 -7.82 6.24
N LYS A 141 17.03 -7.74 7.43
CA LYS A 141 16.70 -8.58 8.60
C LYS A 141 15.25 -8.36 9.04
N LEU A 142 14.84 -7.10 9.19
CA LEU A 142 13.48 -6.78 9.62
C LEU A 142 12.42 -7.25 8.62
N HIS A 143 12.70 -7.17 7.31
CA HIS A 143 11.84 -7.78 6.31
C HIS A 143 11.73 -9.30 6.44
N SER A 144 12.83 -10.01 6.73
CA SER A 144 12.78 -11.47 6.94
C SER A 144 12.02 -11.85 8.22
N TYR A 145 11.94 -10.93 9.18
CA TYR A 145 11.10 -11.04 10.39
C TYR A 145 9.66 -10.54 10.19
N ASN A 146 9.25 -10.27 8.94
CA ASN A 146 7.89 -9.84 8.57
C ASN A 146 7.44 -8.46 9.11
N TYR A 147 8.39 -7.61 9.48
CA TYR A 147 8.12 -6.20 9.73
C TYR A 147 7.70 -5.52 8.42
N LYS A 148 6.69 -4.64 8.52
CA LYS A 148 6.13 -3.91 7.39
C LYS A 148 6.70 -2.51 7.38
N PHE A 149 7.09 -2.01 6.22
CA PHE A 149 7.68 -0.69 6.08
C PHE A 149 6.71 0.23 5.34
N ILE A 150 6.62 1.49 5.81
CA ILE A 150 5.91 2.58 5.13
C ILE A 150 6.96 3.65 4.85
N GLY A 151 7.33 3.78 3.58
CA GLY A 151 8.45 4.63 3.15
C GLY A 151 9.82 4.05 3.48
N PRO A 152 10.83 4.94 3.63
CA PRO A 152 10.77 6.40 3.58
C PRO A 152 10.49 6.95 2.17
N ASP A 153 10.12 8.22 2.10
CA ASP A 153 9.95 8.95 0.85
C ASP A 153 11.27 9.61 0.44
N SER A 154 11.38 9.94 -0.85
CA SER A 154 12.43 10.80 -1.39
C SER A 154 12.00 12.27 -1.39
N GLY A 155 12.88 13.18 -0.97
CA GLY A 155 12.65 14.63 -1.08
C GLY A 155 13.57 15.44 -0.19
N ASP A 156 13.24 16.72 0.01
CA ASP A 156 14.02 17.61 0.88
C ASP A 156 13.98 17.14 2.34
N LEU A 157 15.16 17.01 2.94
CA LEU A 157 15.38 16.67 4.34
C LEU A 157 15.66 17.93 5.16
N ALA A 158 15.44 17.87 6.47
CA ALA A 158 15.65 19.01 7.37
C ALA A 158 17.11 19.50 7.41
N CYS A 159 18.07 18.66 7.01
CA CYS A 159 19.49 19.02 6.89
C CYS A 159 19.84 19.79 5.60
N GLY A 160 18.87 20.01 4.70
CA GLY A 160 19.09 20.68 3.40
C GLY A 160 19.51 19.75 2.26
N GLU A 161 19.67 18.45 2.52
CA GLU A 161 19.95 17.44 1.50
C GLU A 161 18.65 16.94 0.84
N VAL A 162 18.77 16.46 -0.40
CA VAL A 162 17.66 15.86 -1.15
C VAL A 162 17.97 14.37 -1.32
N GLY A 163 17.06 13.51 -0.87
CA GLY A 163 17.27 12.08 -0.97
C GLY A 163 16.22 11.23 -0.27
N GLU A 164 16.43 9.93 -0.32
CA GLU A 164 15.59 8.93 0.34
C GLU A 164 15.89 8.90 1.84
N GLY A 165 14.86 9.02 2.68
CA GLY A 165 15.03 9.08 4.14
C GLY A 165 13.98 9.93 4.87
N LYS A 166 13.16 10.68 4.11
CA LYS A 166 12.09 11.50 4.64
C LYS A 166 10.95 10.60 5.15
N MET A 167 10.45 10.87 6.36
CA MET A 167 9.26 10.18 6.86
C MET A 167 8.10 10.33 5.87
N SER A 168 7.44 9.21 5.55
CA SER A 168 6.27 9.22 4.67
C SER A 168 5.20 10.18 5.12
N SER A 169 4.45 10.69 4.14
CA SER A 169 3.31 11.57 4.41
C SER A 169 2.26 10.88 5.31
N ILE A 170 1.55 11.67 6.11
CA ILE A 170 0.49 11.17 7.00
C ILE A 170 -0.60 10.44 6.19
N ASN A 171 -0.97 10.99 5.04
CA ASN A 171 -1.95 10.38 4.14
C ASN A 171 -1.49 9.00 3.62
N GLU A 172 -0.19 8.84 3.34
CA GLU A 172 0.35 7.55 2.90
C GLU A 172 0.36 6.52 4.03
N ILE A 173 0.70 6.92 5.25
CA ILE A 173 0.61 6.08 6.44
C ILE A 173 -0.83 5.60 6.62
N GLU A 174 -1.79 6.53 6.67
CA GLU A 174 -3.22 6.22 6.85
C GLU A 174 -3.75 5.30 5.75
N LYS A 175 -3.44 5.60 4.48
CA LYS A 175 -3.86 4.78 3.34
C LYS A 175 -3.27 3.38 3.41
N THR A 176 -2.01 3.24 3.82
CA THR A 176 -1.36 1.93 3.97
C THR A 176 -2.02 1.11 5.06
N LEU A 177 -2.31 1.72 6.22
CA LEU A 177 -3.01 1.05 7.32
C LEU A 177 -4.43 0.66 6.92
N GLU A 178 -5.14 1.54 6.21
CA GLU A 178 -6.49 1.26 5.73
C GLU A 178 -6.51 0.06 4.77
N LEU A 179 -5.62 0.04 3.77
CA LEU A 179 -5.47 -1.09 2.85
C LEU A 179 -5.10 -2.38 3.57
N TYR A 180 -4.25 -2.30 4.60
CA TYR A 180 -3.90 -3.45 5.42
C TYR A 180 -5.14 -4.04 6.13
N PHE A 181 -5.96 -3.22 6.78
CA PHE A 181 -7.15 -3.72 7.48
C PHE A 181 -8.24 -4.21 6.52
N ILE A 182 -8.40 -3.58 5.36
CA ILE A 182 -9.26 -4.08 4.27
C ILE A 182 -8.88 -5.51 3.91
N LYS A 183 -7.57 -5.73 3.67
CA LYS A 183 -7.04 -7.04 3.29
C LYS A 183 -7.20 -8.05 4.41
N LYS A 184 -6.87 -7.66 5.65
CA LYS A 184 -6.98 -8.53 6.84
C LYS A 184 -8.41 -8.99 7.10
N ASN A 185 -9.38 -8.09 6.94
CA ASN A 185 -10.80 -8.40 7.16
C ASN A 185 -11.45 -9.10 5.96
N ASN A 186 -10.70 -9.33 4.87
CA ASN A 186 -11.25 -9.86 3.62
C ASN A 186 -12.47 -9.03 3.14
N SER A 187 -12.48 -7.72 3.37
CA SER A 187 -13.66 -6.86 3.15
C SER A 187 -14.16 -6.89 1.70
N PHE A 188 -13.28 -7.23 0.76
CA PHE A 188 -13.59 -7.36 -0.67
C PHE A 188 -13.71 -8.80 -1.17
N LYS A 189 -13.59 -9.77 -0.28
CA LYS A 189 -13.76 -11.18 -0.63
C LYS A 189 -15.17 -11.38 -1.18
N ASN A 190 -15.25 -12.07 -2.32
CA ASN A 190 -16.47 -12.32 -3.11
C ASN A 190 -17.06 -11.08 -3.81
N LYS A 191 -16.42 -9.91 -3.78
CA LYS A 191 -16.82 -8.79 -4.64
C LYS A 191 -16.23 -9.00 -6.04
N LYS A 192 -17.11 -9.23 -7.00
CA LYS A 192 -16.72 -9.47 -8.41
C LYS A 192 -16.42 -8.14 -9.10
N VAL A 193 -15.28 -8.06 -9.76
CA VAL A 193 -14.88 -6.88 -10.54
C VAL A 193 -14.53 -7.30 -11.96
N LEU A 194 -15.09 -6.56 -12.92
CA LEU A 194 -14.78 -6.66 -14.34
C LEU A 194 -13.90 -5.48 -14.73
N VAL A 195 -12.76 -5.74 -15.37
CA VAL A 195 -11.91 -4.71 -15.96
C VAL A 195 -11.73 -4.99 -17.44
N THR A 196 -11.86 -4.00 -18.31
CA THR A 196 -11.53 -4.11 -19.73
C THR A 196 -10.22 -3.39 -20.04
N ALA A 197 -9.32 -3.97 -20.85
CA ALA A 197 -8.06 -3.32 -21.24
C ALA A 197 -7.61 -3.59 -22.68
N GLY A 198 -6.74 -2.73 -23.19
CA GLY A 198 -6.11 -2.90 -24.50
C GLY A 198 -6.96 -2.38 -25.66
N PRO A 199 -6.43 -2.47 -26.89
CA PRO A 199 -7.13 -2.08 -28.11
C PRO A 199 -8.05 -3.22 -28.59
N THR A 200 -9.01 -2.96 -29.47
CA THR A 200 -9.65 -4.02 -30.29
C THR A 200 -9.12 -3.97 -31.73
N LYS A 201 -9.21 -5.10 -32.44
CA LYS A 201 -8.82 -5.21 -33.85
C LYS A 201 -10.03 -5.63 -34.69
N GLU A 202 -10.53 -4.71 -35.50
CA GLU A 202 -11.64 -4.94 -36.41
C GLU A 202 -11.12 -5.29 -37.80
N TYR A 203 -11.20 -6.57 -38.17
CA TYR A 203 -10.63 -7.07 -39.42
C TYR A 203 -11.45 -6.64 -40.63
N ILE A 204 -10.77 -6.03 -41.60
CA ILE A 204 -11.35 -5.67 -42.92
C ILE A 204 -11.28 -6.87 -43.85
N ASP A 205 -10.16 -7.59 -43.83
CA ASP A 205 -9.87 -8.81 -44.60
C ASP A 205 -8.99 -9.73 -43.74
N PRO A 206 -8.55 -10.93 -44.19
CA PRO A 206 -7.73 -11.83 -43.36
C PRO A 206 -6.37 -11.27 -42.90
N ILE A 207 -5.94 -10.11 -43.42
CA ILE A 207 -4.61 -9.53 -43.18
C ILE A 207 -4.71 -8.15 -42.50
N ARG A 208 -5.64 -7.31 -42.94
CA ARG A 208 -5.76 -5.90 -42.54
C ARG A 208 -6.86 -5.72 -41.51
N TYR A 209 -6.61 -4.87 -40.54
CA TYR A 209 -7.56 -4.52 -39.49
C TYR A 209 -7.46 -3.04 -39.11
N ILE A 210 -8.54 -2.52 -38.52
CA ILE A 210 -8.60 -1.22 -37.88
C ILE A 210 -8.37 -1.45 -36.37
N SER A 211 -7.53 -0.62 -35.77
CA SER A 211 -7.18 -0.68 -34.35
C SER A 211 -6.77 0.73 -33.89
N ASN A 212 -6.57 0.89 -32.59
CA ASN A 212 -5.92 2.05 -31.99
C ASN A 212 -4.58 1.65 -31.34
N GLU A 213 -3.83 2.65 -30.86
CA GLU A 213 -2.50 2.50 -30.25
C GLU A 213 -2.52 2.23 -28.74
N SER A 214 -3.67 1.85 -28.17
CA SER A 214 -3.75 1.60 -26.74
C SER A 214 -2.77 0.52 -26.33
N SER A 215 -1.89 0.87 -25.39
CA SER A 215 -0.96 -0.09 -24.80
C SER A 215 -1.65 -1.09 -23.86
N GLY A 216 -2.85 -0.75 -23.36
CA GLY A 216 -3.56 -1.52 -22.32
C GLY A 216 -3.00 -1.40 -20.89
N LYS A 217 -1.83 -0.76 -20.68
CA LYS A 217 -1.13 -0.72 -19.38
C LYS A 217 -2.01 -0.28 -18.21
N GLN A 218 -2.84 0.74 -18.43
CA GLN A 218 -3.73 1.27 -17.39
C GLN A 218 -4.69 0.20 -16.85
N GLY A 219 -5.42 -0.49 -17.73
CA GLY A 219 -6.39 -1.50 -17.32
C GLY A 219 -5.73 -2.72 -16.66
N TYR A 220 -4.52 -3.10 -17.11
CA TYR A 220 -3.72 -4.15 -16.47
C TYR A 220 -3.31 -3.80 -15.03
N GLU A 221 -2.78 -2.60 -14.81
CA GLU A 221 -2.39 -2.16 -13.46
C GLU A 221 -3.59 -2.04 -12.53
N ILE A 222 -4.72 -1.54 -13.03
CA ILE A 222 -5.98 -1.49 -12.27
C ILE A 222 -6.42 -2.91 -11.86
N ALA A 223 -6.46 -3.84 -12.81
CA ALA A 223 -6.86 -5.22 -12.54
C ALA A 223 -5.94 -5.90 -11.51
N LYS A 224 -4.62 -5.67 -11.63
CA LYS A 224 -3.63 -6.18 -10.67
C LYS A 224 -3.85 -5.60 -9.27
N LYS A 225 -4.06 -4.29 -9.14
CA LYS A 225 -4.28 -3.66 -7.83
C LYS A 225 -5.59 -4.09 -7.16
N LEU A 226 -6.63 -4.36 -7.94
CA LEU A 226 -7.88 -4.92 -7.42
C LEU A 226 -7.69 -6.35 -6.93
N LEU A 227 -6.96 -7.18 -7.68
CA LEU A 227 -6.58 -8.53 -7.24
C LEU A 227 -5.76 -8.48 -5.94
N ASP A 228 -4.74 -7.62 -5.88
CA ASP A 228 -3.88 -7.43 -4.69
C ASP A 228 -4.69 -6.98 -3.44
N ALA A 229 -5.77 -6.22 -3.67
CA ALA A 229 -6.71 -5.77 -2.65
C ALA A 229 -7.72 -6.85 -2.22
N GLY A 230 -7.79 -7.98 -2.91
CA GLY A 230 -8.63 -9.13 -2.55
C GLY A 230 -9.99 -9.20 -3.28
N PHE A 231 -10.19 -8.46 -4.37
CA PHE A 231 -11.37 -8.60 -5.22
C PHE A 231 -11.31 -9.83 -6.12
N ASP A 232 -12.45 -10.45 -6.42
CA ASP A 232 -12.57 -11.46 -7.48
C ASP A 232 -12.57 -10.76 -8.84
N THR A 233 -11.36 -10.50 -9.36
CA THR A 233 -11.15 -9.66 -10.54
C THR A 233 -10.98 -10.49 -11.80
N THR A 234 -11.76 -10.17 -12.83
CA THR A 234 -11.60 -10.70 -14.19
C THR A 234 -11.23 -9.57 -15.15
N LEU A 235 -10.14 -9.76 -15.88
CA LEU A 235 -9.67 -8.85 -16.92
C LEU A 235 -10.10 -9.38 -18.30
N VAL A 236 -10.93 -8.63 -19.00
CA VAL A 236 -11.21 -8.87 -20.43
C VAL A 236 -10.29 -7.96 -21.23
N THR A 237 -9.45 -8.52 -22.10
CA THR A 237 -8.44 -7.71 -22.77
C THR A 237 -8.29 -8.04 -24.24
N GLY A 238 -8.17 -6.97 -25.03
CA GLY A 238 -7.77 -7.07 -26.42
C GLY A 238 -6.28 -7.39 -26.60
N PRO A 239 -5.77 -7.41 -27.84
CA PRO A 239 -4.39 -7.79 -28.13
C PRO A 239 -3.36 -6.83 -27.52
N THR A 240 -2.63 -7.32 -26.50
CA THR A 240 -1.48 -6.65 -25.87
C THR A 240 -0.37 -7.66 -25.57
N ASN A 241 0.85 -7.16 -25.30
CA ASN A 241 2.01 -7.96 -24.90
C ASN A 241 2.35 -7.80 -23.40
N ILE A 242 1.35 -7.47 -22.56
CA ILE A 242 1.57 -7.23 -21.14
C ILE A 242 1.52 -8.55 -20.36
N ASN A 243 2.54 -8.78 -19.54
CA ASN A 243 2.56 -9.90 -18.59
C ASN A 243 1.63 -9.62 -17.40
N TYR A 244 0.97 -10.66 -16.91
CA TYR A 244 0.06 -10.58 -15.77
C TYR A 244 0.30 -11.74 -14.80
N PRO A 245 -0.01 -11.56 -13.50
CA PRO A 245 0.13 -12.62 -12.50
C PRO A 245 -0.79 -13.81 -12.83
N LYS A 246 -0.37 -15.03 -12.48
CA LYS A 246 -1.10 -16.26 -12.80
C LYS A 246 -2.46 -16.34 -12.11
N GLU A 247 -2.59 -15.64 -10.99
CA GLU A 247 -3.78 -15.55 -10.15
C GLU A 247 -4.87 -14.66 -10.77
N LEU A 248 -4.51 -13.80 -11.74
CA LEU A 248 -5.48 -12.95 -12.43
C LEU A 248 -6.23 -13.75 -13.50
N LYS A 249 -7.57 -13.77 -13.40
CA LYS A 249 -8.43 -14.35 -14.45
C LYS A 249 -8.42 -13.43 -15.66
N VAL A 250 -7.94 -13.92 -16.79
CA VAL A 250 -7.85 -13.14 -18.04
C VAL A 250 -8.63 -13.81 -19.16
N ILE A 251 -9.50 -13.05 -19.83
CA ILE A 251 -10.20 -13.43 -21.06
C ILE A 251 -9.61 -12.58 -22.18
N LYS A 252 -8.94 -13.24 -23.13
CA LYS A 252 -8.42 -12.56 -24.33
C LYS A 252 -9.50 -12.52 -25.40
N VAL A 253 -9.66 -11.35 -25.99
CA VAL A 253 -10.56 -11.08 -27.12
C VAL A 253 -9.80 -10.34 -28.21
N ILE A 254 -10.35 -10.30 -29.40
CA ILE A 254 -9.76 -9.61 -30.55
C ILE A 254 -10.66 -8.44 -30.96
N ALA A 255 -11.95 -8.70 -31.18
CA ALA A 255 -12.90 -7.72 -31.67
C ALA A 255 -13.72 -7.07 -30.54
N ALA A 256 -14.31 -5.91 -30.83
CA ALA A 256 -15.21 -5.18 -29.93
C ALA A 256 -16.43 -6.01 -29.53
N GLU A 257 -17.03 -6.72 -30.48
CA GLU A 257 -18.18 -7.59 -30.23
C GLU A 257 -17.82 -8.75 -29.28
N GLU A 258 -16.65 -9.36 -29.46
CA GLU A 258 -16.18 -10.41 -28.55
C GLU A 258 -15.95 -9.87 -27.13
N MET A 259 -15.41 -8.65 -27.01
CA MET A 259 -15.24 -7.97 -25.74
C MET A 259 -16.58 -7.73 -25.06
N LEU A 260 -17.57 -7.22 -25.79
CA LEU A 260 -18.92 -6.98 -25.28
C LEU A 260 -19.56 -8.28 -24.77
N GLN A 261 -19.50 -9.35 -25.57
CA GLN A 261 -20.05 -10.66 -25.19
C GLN A 261 -19.35 -11.25 -23.97
N ALA A 262 -18.03 -11.13 -23.88
CA ALA A 262 -17.27 -11.57 -22.71
C ALA A 262 -17.68 -10.80 -21.46
N CYS A 263 -17.83 -9.47 -21.56
CA CYS A 263 -18.33 -8.63 -20.47
C CYS A 263 -19.74 -9.04 -20.03
N GLN A 264 -20.67 -9.23 -20.96
CA GLN A 264 -22.06 -9.62 -20.67
C GLN A 264 -22.14 -10.97 -19.95
N LYS A 265 -21.32 -11.95 -20.34
CA LYS A 265 -21.26 -13.28 -19.68
C LYS A 265 -20.77 -13.21 -18.23
N LEU A 266 -20.03 -12.16 -17.86
CA LEU A 266 -19.51 -11.98 -16.51
C LEU A 266 -20.48 -11.22 -15.59
N LEU A 267 -21.50 -10.57 -16.15
CA LEU A 267 -22.50 -9.85 -15.36
C LEU A 267 -23.45 -10.81 -14.61
N PRO A 268 -23.95 -10.43 -13.42
CA PRO A 268 -23.69 -9.18 -12.72
C PRO A 268 -22.34 -9.16 -11.97
N VAL A 269 -21.72 -7.98 -11.93
CA VAL A 269 -20.52 -7.69 -11.13
C VAL A 269 -20.80 -6.53 -10.18
N ASN A 270 -19.97 -6.38 -9.14
CA ASN A 270 -20.10 -5.25 -8.20
C ASN A 270 -19.48 -3.98 -8.77
N ILE A 271 -18.41 -4.10 -9.56
CA ILE A 271 -17.71 -2.98 -10.17
C ILE A 271 -17.34 -3.36 -11.61
N ALA A 272 -17.61 -2.47 -12.57
CA ALA A 272 -17.13 -2.59 -13.94
C ALA A 272 -16.24 -1.39 -14.25
N ILE A 273 -15.02 -1.63 -14.72
CA ILE A 273 -14.04 -0.61 -15.09
C ILE A 273 -13.74 -0.76 -16.59
N CYS A 274 -14.30 0.15 -17.37
CA CYS A 274 -14.24 0.13 -18.82
C CYS A 274 -13.06 0.97 -19.36
N THR A 275 -11.84 0.45 -19.24
CA THR A 275 -10.60 1.14 -19.69
C THR A 275 -10.05 0.63 -21.03
N ALA A 276 -10.76 -0.25 -21.72
CA ALA A 276 -10.33 -0.70 -23.05
C ALA A 276 -10.55 0.42 -24.05
N ALA A 277 -9.63 0.54 -25.01
CA ALA A 277 -9.82 1.40 -26.15
C ALA A 277 -10.52 0.57 -27.22
N VAL A 278 -11.85 0.54 -27.15
CA VAL A 278 -12.68 -0.16 -28.12
C VAL A 278 -12.77 0.68 -29.39
N VAL A 279 -12.61 0.04 -30.56
CA VAL A 279 -12.78 0.71 -31.85
C VAL A 279 -14.27 1.00 -32.08
N ASP A 280 -14.59 2.22 -32.50
CA ASP A 280 -15.98 2.69 -32.68
C ASP A 280 -16.68 2.09 -33.92
N PHE A 281 -15.92 1.66 -34.92
CA PHE A 281 -16.43 1.21 -36.21
C PHE A 281 -15.89 -0.16 -36.59
N SER A 282 -16.79 -1.09 -36.94
CA SER A 282 -16.43 -2.34 -37.58
C SER A 282 -16.62 -2.21 -39.10
N PRO A 283 -15.60 -2.51 -39.92
CA PRO A 283 -15.75 -2.59 -41.37
C PRO A 283 -16.56 -3.84 -41.74
N GLU A 284 -17.13 -3.84 -42.94
CA GLU A 284 -17.69 -5.06 -43.52
C GLU A 284 -16.55 -6.03 -43.86
N TYR A 285 -16.54 -7.20 -43.22
CA TYR A 285 -15.47 -8.19 -43.39
C TYR A 285 -15.51 -8.83 -44.79
N LYS A 286 -14.36 -8.84 -45.46
CA LYS A 286 -14.16 -9.54 -46.73
C LYS A 286 -13.40 -10.83 -46.52
N LYS A 287 -13.94 -11.95 -47.01
CA LYS A 287 -13.31 -13.28 -46.91
C LYS A 287 -12.00 -13.37 -47.68
N GLU A 288 -11.88 -12.61 -48.77
CA GLU A 288 -10.67 -12.57 -49.59
C GLU A 288 -9.85 -11.31 -49.28
N LYS A 289 -8.52 -11.46 -49.36
CA LYS A 289 -7.58 -10.35 -49.25
C LYS A 289 -7.96 -9.26 -50.26
N LEU A 290 -8.14 -8.03 -49.78
CA LEU A 290 -8.40 -6.90 -50.65
C LEU A 290 -7.23 -6.73 -51.63
N LYS A 291 -7.54 -6.83 -52.93
CA LYS A 291 -6.59 -6.58 -54.01
C LYS A 291 -6.05 -5.15 -53.90
N LYS A 292 -4.79 -4.96 -54.27
CA LYS A 292 -4.16 -3.64 -54.32
C LYS A 292 -4.83 -2.87 -55.47
N ILE A 293 -5.75 -1.98 -55.14
CA ILE A 293 -6.34 -1.05 -56.11
C ILE A 293 -5.59 0.28 -55.92
N THR A 294 -5.14 0.87 -57.01
CA THR A 294 -4.27 2.03 -57.09
C THR A 294 -4.79 3.22 -56.28
N LEU A 295 -4.37 3.38 -55.03
CA LEU A 295 -4.38 4.66 -54.32
C LEU A 295 -3.30 4.64 -53.22
N LEU A 296 -2.31 5.50 -53.44
CA LEU A 296 -1.11 5.83 -52.67
C LEU A 296 -0.32 4.65 -52.08
N ILE A 297 0.73 4.29 -52.82
CA ILE A 297 1.91 3.62 -52.28
C ILE A 297 2.58 4.61 -51.32
N MET A 298 2.56 4.33 -50.02
CA MET A 298 3.57 4.84 -49.10
C MET A 298 4.48 3.66 -48.76
N ILE A 299 5.68 3.69 -49.32
CA ILE A 299 6.81 2.80 -48.97
C ILE A 299 7.34 3.29 -47.62
#